data_AF-A0A353BL40-F1
#
_entry.id   AF-A0A353BL40-F1
#
_cell.length_a   1.000
_cell.length_b   1.000
_cell.length_c   1.000
_cell.angle_alpha   90.00
_cell.angle_beta   90.00
_cell.angle_gamma   90.00
#
_symmetry.space_group_name_H-M   'P 1'
#
loop_
_entity.id
_entity.type
_entity.pdbx_description
1 polymer ?
#
loop_
_entity_poly.entity_id
_entity_poly.type
_entity_poly.pdbx_seq_one_letter_code
_entity_poly.pdbx_strand_id
1 'polypeptide(L)'
;MAAWLPLIKVILYYVAPIVQAAIPAFTKKKNDKADPLVALQISELQEAVKTNSEFTKSLAKAIEEAAQAYGNEMRRARLIAVVAIAMAVLSLTFAVASLLK
;
A
#
# COMPACT_ATOMS: atom_id res chain seq x y z
N MET A 1 -3.69 -0.54 -18.74
CA MET A 1 -4.86 -0.87 -17.90
C MET A 1 -4.55 -0.44 -16.49
N ALA A 2 -5.34 0.46 -15.90
CA ALA A 2 -5.13 0.94 -14.53
C ALA A 2 -5.34 -0.21 -13.52
N ALA A 3 -4.26 -0.88 -13.13
CA ALA A 3 -4.28 -2.05 -12.23
C ALA A 3 -4.83 -1.73 -10.82
N TRP A 4 -5.07 -0.46 -10.50
CA TRP A 4 -5.60 0.02 -9.21
C TRP A 4 -7.14 0.09 -9.16
N LEU A 5 -7.82 0.07 -10.31
CA LEU A 5 -9.29 0.13 -10.39
C LEU A 5 -10.01 -1.01 -9.66
N PRO A 6 -9.54 -2.28 -9.75
CA PRO A 6 -10.14 -3.37 -8.98
C PRO A 6 -10.00 -3.15 -7.47
N LEU A 7 -8.85 -2.64 -7.02
CA LEU A 7 -8.57 -2.41 -5.61
C LEU A 7 -9.47 -1.31 -5.02
N ILE A 8 -9.71 -0.23 -5.77
CA ILE A 8 -10.66 0.82 -5.36
C ILE A 8 -12.09 0.29 -5.27
N LYS A 9 -12.52 -0.59 -6.18
CA LYS A 9 -13.85 -1.21 -6.12
C LYS A 9 -14.04 -2.03 -4.85
N VAL A 10 -13.01 -2.79 -4.46
CA VAL A 10 -13.03 -3.57 -3.22
C VAL A 10 -13.11 -2.64 -2.01
N ILE A 11 -12.29 -1.59 -1.97
CA ILE A 11 -12.29 -0.63 -0.85
C ILE A 11 -13.65 0.10 -0.76
N LEU A 12 -14.20 0.56 -1.88
CA LEU A 12 -15.50 1.24 -1.94
C LEU A 12 -16.64 0.39 -1.36
N TYR A 13 -16.65 -0.92 -1.62
CA TYR A 13 -17.67 -1.82 -1.09
C TYR A 13 -17.68 -1.85 0.45
N TYR A 14 -16.50 -1.77 1.08
CA TYR A 14 -16.39 -1.74 2.55
C TYR A 14 -16.60 -0.35 3.15
N VAL A 15 -16.35 0.72 2.40
CA VAL A 15 -16.56 2.09 2.86
C VAL A 15 -18.02 2.52 2.75
N ALA A 16 -18.79 1.98 1.80
CA ALA A 16 -20.18 2.35 1.58
C ALA A 16 -21.10 2.17 2.82
N PRO A 17 -21.02 1.06 3.59
CA PRO A 17 -21.80 0.90 4.82
C PRO A 17 -21.42 1.92 5.91
N ILE A 18 -20.13 2.27 6.01
CA ILE A 18 -19.61 3.24 6.98
C ILE A 18 -20.19 4.63 6.67
N VAL A 19 -20.18 5.00 5.40
CA VAL A 19 -20.75 6.27 4.93
C VAL A 19 -22.26 6.30 5.17
N GLN A 20 -22.98 5.23 4.85
CA GLN A 20 -24.43 5.13 5.11
C GLN A 20 -24.78 5.23 6.59
N ALA A 21 -23.99 4.62 7.47
CA ALA A 21 -24.19 4.71 8.92
C ALA A 21 -23.87 6.11 9.47
N ALA A 22 -22.94 6.85 8.85
CA ALA A 22 -22.53 8.17 9.29
C ALA A 22 -23.43 9.31 8.78
N ILE A 23 -24.04 9.19 7.59
CA ILE A 23 -24.91 10.23 6.99
C ILE A 23 -26.00 10.78 7.95
N PRO A 24 -26.73 9.96 8.72
CA PRO A 24 -27.77 10.43 9.64
C PRO A 24 -27.22 11.33 10.75
N ALA A 25 -25.97 11.14 11.17
CA ALA A 25 -25.33 11.97 12.18
C ALA A 25 -25.02 13.39 11.65
N PHE A 26 -24.76 13.53 10.34
CA PHE A 26 -24.51 14.81 9.68
C PHE A 26 -25.78 15.52 9.19
N THR A 27 -26.90 14.79 9.06
CA THR A 27 -28.17 15.32 8.52
C THR A 27 -29.24 15.56 9.59
N LYS A 28 -29.02 15.14 10.84
CA LYS A 28 -29.89 15.49 11.97
C LYS A 28 -29.88 17.01 12.18
N LYS A 29 -31.08 17.61 12.20
CA LYS A 29 -31.31 19.03 12.45
C LYS A 29 -30.63 19.40 13.78
N LYS A 30 -29.67 20.33 13.75
CA LYS A 30 -29.02 20.85 14.97
C LYS A 30 -30.12 21.39 15.89
N ASN A 31 -30.23 20.84 17.10
CA ASN A 31 -30.93 21.53 18.17
C ASN A 31 -30.20 22.86 18.38
N ASP A 32 -30.92 23.99 18.41
CA ASP A 32 -30.37 25.37 18.42
C ASP A 32 -29.50 25.74 19.64
N LYS A 33 -29.11 24.75 20.43
CA LYS A 33 -28.04 24.85 21.42
C LYS A 33 -27.03 23.75 21.12
N ALA A 34 -26.22 23.96 20.08
CA ALA A 34 -25.00 23.18 19.94
C ALA A 34 -24.17 23.48 21.19
N ASP A 35 -24.09 22.51 22.09
CA ASP A 35 -23.31 22.59 23.31
C ASP A 35 -21.87 22.99 22.93
N PRO A 36 -21.33 24.11 23.45
CA PRO A 36 -19.96 24.54 23.17
C PRO A 36 -18.93 23.44 23.37
N LEU A 37 -19.19 22.50 24.29
CA LEU A 37 -18.37 21.33 24.53
C LEU A 37 -18.32 20.38 23.32
N VAL A 38 -19.45 20.18 22.65
CA VAL A 38 -19.53 19.32 21.45
C VAL A 38 -18.78 19.97 20.29
N ALA A 39 -18.87 21.29 20.13
CA ALA A 39 -18.10 22.00 19.12
C ALA A 39 -16.58 21.91 19.37
N LEU A 40 -16.14 22.01 20.62
CA LEU A 40 -14.74 21.84 21.02
C LEU A 40 -14.24 20.42 20.75
N GLN A 41 -15.01 19.40 21.16
CA GLN A 41 -14.65 17.99 20.90
C GLN A 41 -14.56 17.67 19.41
N ILE A 42 -15.44 18.25 18.58
CA ILE A 42 -15.35 18.10 17.12
C ILE A 42 -14.05 18.74 16.59
N SER A 43 -13.65 19.91 17.10
CA SER A 43 -12.40 20.56 16.72
C SER A 43 -11.18 19.70 17.09
N GLU A 44 -11.14 19.19 18.32
CA GLU A 44 -10.06 18.32 18.80
C GLU A 44 -9.97 17.02 17.97
N LEU A 45 -11.11 16.40 17.66
CA LEU A 45 -11.15 15.21 16.80
C LEU A 45 -10.70 15.51 15.38
N GLN A 46 -11.07 16.66 14.81
CA GLN A 46 -10.63 17.06 13.47
C GLN A 46 -9.12 17.28 13.41
N GLU A 47 -8.55 17.88 14.45
CA GLU A 47 -7.11 18.08 14.57
C GLU A 47 -6.37 16.75 14.71
N ALA A 48 -6.85 15.86 15.59
CA ALA A 48 -6.30 14.52 15.75
C ALA A 48 -6.35 13.70 14.45
N VAL A 49 -7.46 13.78 13.71
CA VAL A 49 -7.60 13.11 12.39
C VAL A 49 -6.63 13.70 11.37
N LYS A 50 -6.46 15.02 11.34
CA LYS A 50 -5.51 15.68 10.44
C LYS A 50 -4.09 15.21 10.72
N THR A 51 -3.66 15.25 11.97
CA THR A 51 -2.34 14.76 12.39
C THR A 51 -2.13 13.28 12.07
N ASN A 52 -3.14 12.43 12.30
CA ASN A 52 -3.06 11.01 11.95
C ASN A 52 -2.98 10.77 10.44
N SER A 53 -3.67 11.60 9.64
CA SER A 53 -3.57 11.53 8.17
C SER A 53 -2.17 11.87 7.66
N GLU A 54 -1.49 12.81 8.31
CA GLU A 54 -0.11 13.18 8.01
C GLU A 54 0.86 12.03 8.35
N PHE A 55 0.68 11.38 9.52
CA PHE A 55 1.45 10.21 9.91
C PHE A 55 1.22 9.00 8.99
N THR A 56 -0.02 8.76 8.59
CA THR A 56 -0.34 7.68 7.65
C THR A 56 0.33 7.91 6.30
N LYS A 57 0.35 9.16 5.83
CA LYS A 57 1.02 9.53 4.58
C LYS A 57 2.54 9.38 4.67
N SER A 58 3.15 9.77 5.79
CA SER A 58 4.60 9.59 5.97
C SER A 58 4.98 8.11 6.07
N LEU A 59 4.17 7.29 6.77
CA LEU A 59 4.35 5.85 6.85
C LEU A 59 4.22 5.19 5.47
N ALA A 60 3.21 5.57 4.68
CA ALA A 60 3.03 5.05 3.33
C ALA A 60 4.24 5.36 2.44
N LYS A 61 4.79 6.59 2.54
CA LYS A 61 6.00 7.00 1.82
C LYS A 61 7.22 6.17 2.24
N ALA A 62 7.41 5.95 3.54
CA ALA A 62 8.51 5.14 4.05
C ALA A 62 8.42 3.68 3.58
N ILE A 63 7.21 3.10 3.53
CA ILE A 63 6.98 1.76 2.99
C ILE A 63 7.30 1.71 1.50
N GLU A 64 6.88 2.71 0.72
CA GLU A 64 7.19 2.80 -0.71
C GLU A 64 8.70 2.88 -0.96
N GLU A 65 9.40 3.75 -0.24
CA GLU A 65 10.86 3.89 -0.33
C GLU A 65 11.58 2.58 0.04
N ALA A 66 11.16 1.91 1.12
CA ALA A 66 11.71 0.62 1.52
C ALA A 66 11.45 -0.46 0.45
N ALA A 67 10.23 -0.55 -0.08
CA ALA A 67 9.90 -1.51 -1.14
C ALA A 67 10.72 -1.28 -2.42
N GLN A 68 10.99 -0.03 -2.79
CA GLN A 68 11.84 0.30 -3.92
C GLN A 68 13.31 -0.10 -3.68
N ALA A 69 13.84 0.11 -2.47
CA ALA A 69 15.18 -0.30 -2.10
C ALA A 69 15.35 -1.83 -2.20
N TYR A 70 14.43 -2.59 -1.60
CA TYR A 70 14.42 -4.05 -1.68
C TYR A 70 14.27 -4.56 -3.12
N GLY A 71 13.42 -3.93 -3.93
CA GLY A 71 13.22 -4.31 -5.33
C GLY A 71 14.49 -4.23 -6.18
N ASN A 72 15.35 -3.25 -5.91
CA ASN A 72 16.60 -3.07 -6.65
C ASN A 72 17.68 -4.10 -6.27
N GLU A 73 17.80 -4.42 -4.99
CA GLU A 73 18.72 -5.47 -4.52
C GLU A 73 18.29 -6.85 -5.00
N MET A 74 16.98 -7.14 -4.92
CA MET A 74 16.40 -8.40 -5.39
C MET A 74 16.62 -8.59 -6.90
N ARG A 75 16.54 -7.52 -7.70
CA ARG A 75 16.86 -7.56 -9.14
C ARG A 75 18.32 -7.89 -9.40
N ARG A 76 19.26 -7.30 -8.65
CA ARG A 76 20.70 -7.59 -8.78
C ARG A 76 21.00 -9.04 -8.42
N ALA A 77 20.48 -9.51 -7.29
CA ALA A 77 20.64 -10.90 -6.86
C ALA A 77 20.07 -11.87 -7.91
N ARG A 78 18.89 -11.56 -8.47
CA ARG A 78 18.28 -12.36 -9.54
C ARG A 78 19.11 -12.40 -10.81
N LEU A 79 19.72 -11.28 -11.23
CA LEU A 79 20.61 -11.25 -12.39
C LEU A 79 21.84 -12.13 -12.18
N ILE A 80 22.49 -12.03 -11.02
CA ILE A 80 23.64 -12.88 -10.68
C ILE A 80 23.24 -14.36 -10.69
N ALA A 81 22.10 -14.71 -10.09
CA ALA A 81 21.60 -16.08 -10.08
C ALA A 81 21.32 -16.61 -11.51
N VAL A 82 20.70 -15.80 -12.37
CA VAL A 82 20.43 -16.19 -13.77
C VAL A 82 21.73 -16.41 -14.55
N VAL A 83 22.72 -15.52 -14.38
CA VAL A 83 24.04 -15.68 -15.03
C VAL A 83 24.74 -16.93 -14.53
N ALA A 84 24.72 -17.19 -13.23
CA ALA A 84 25.31 -18.40 -12.65
C ALA A 84 24.64 -19.68 -13.19
N ILE A 85 23.31 -19.71 -13.29
CA ILE A 85 22.56 -20.82 -13.88
C ILE A 85 22.95 -21.01 -15.36
N ALA A 86 23.03 -19.93 -16.15
CA ALA A 86 23.42 -20.01 -17.55
C ALA A 86 24.84 -20.59 -17.73
N MET A 87 25.79 -20.14 -16.91
CA MET A 87 27.16 -20.66 -16.89
C MET A 87 27.21 -22.14 -16.50
N ALA A 88 26.43 -22.55 -15.50
CA ALA A 88 26.33 -23.95 -15.08
C ALA A 88 25.76 -24.84 -16.20
N VAL A 89 24.72 -24.38 -16.89
CA VAL A 89 24.14 -25.11 -18.04
C VAL A 89 25.16 -25.25 -19.17
N LEU A 90 25.88 -24.17 -19.51
CA LEU A 90 26.93 -24.21 -20.54
C LEU A 90 28.06 -25.16 -20.17
N SER A 91 28.49 -25.16 -18.90
CA SER A 91 29.51 -26.09 -18.43
C SER A 91 29.04 -27.54 -18.51
N LEU A 92 27.78 -27.81 -18.16
CA LEU A 92 27.20 -29.14 -18.22
C LEU A 92 27.11 -29.66 -19.66
N THR A 93 26.68 -28.82 -20.61
CA THR A 93 26.60 -29.21 -22.02
C THR A 93 27.98 -29.49 -22.62
N PHE A 94 29.00 -28.71 -22.24
CA PHE A 94 30.39 -28.98 -22.62
C PHE A 94 30.91 -30.30 -22.06
N ALA A 95 30.66 -30.59 -20.78
CA ALA A 95 31.09 -31.83 -20.15
C ALA A 95 30.45 -33.06 -20.82
N VAL A 96 29.14 -33.02 -21.07
CA VAL A 96 28.42 -34.10 -21.77
C VAL A 96 28.95 -34.27 -23.20
N ALA A 97 29.20 -33.18 -23.93
CA ALA A 97 29.76 -33.23 -25.27
C ALA A 97 31.18 -33.82 -25.32
N SER A 98 31.98 -33.62 -24.26
CA SER A 98 33.32 -34.22 -24.15
C SER A 98 33.30 -35.72 -23.86
N LEU A 99 32.25 -36.22 -23.19
CA LEU A 99 32.10 -37.65 -22.87
C LEU A 99 31.54 -38.48 -24.04
N LEU A 100 30.88 -37.81 -24.99
CA LEU A 100 30.27 -38.43 -26.18
C LEU A 100 31.20 -38.44 -27.42
N LYS A 101 32.41 -37.85 -27.32
CA LYS A 101 33.47 -37.90 -28.33
C LYS A 101 34.51 -38.93 -27.94
#